data_AF-A0A6N7IJA0-F1
#
_entry.id   AF-A0A6N7IJA0-F1
#
_cell.length_a   1.000
_cell.length_b   1.000
_cell.length_c   1.000
_cell.angle_alpha   90.00
_cell.angle_beta   90.00
_cell.angle_gamma   90.00
#
_symmetry.space_group_name_H-M   'P 1'
#
loop_
_entity.id
_entity.type
_entity.pdbx_description
1 polymer ?
#
loop_
_entity_poly.entity_id
_entity_poly.type
_entity_poly.pdbx_seq_one_letter_code
_entity_poly.pdbx_strand_id
1 'polypeptide(L)'
;MTTLLQRRGQVTKKPQPHHPAETYLVEAMMRGGAGTVRRYVTLLRAAGVHLPDALEVVHDTNGEVAVGHPWVSGIPLLDLAADPEPFLAAVVQVAAWARDLDDTDARLDTNLANFVVCDDGRLVTVDVLPPLLTSLRPTPRNCREVLFDALCFDTPVTLCALAGYAGRALLTGGPDLAHGPAGWLTGRAAAVVAGLCPGHGPGGGLGVWWFHARTVAAARALAGTMPRDQALALFASTSVLALRDAAEPERQARVAAAHTLATRLGLP
;
A
#
# COMPACT_ATOMS: atom_id res chain seq x y z
N MET A 1 -1.65 -8.62 7.65
CA MET A 1 -2.36 -9.93 7.64
C MET A 1 -2.03 -10.63 8.95
N THR A 2 -2.56 -10.12 10.07
CA THR A 2 -1.87 -10.25 11.37
C THR A 2 -2.81 -10.13 12.57
N THR A 3 -2.67 -11.01 13.56
CA THR A 3 -3.24 -10.84 14.91
C THR A 3 -2.22 -10.13 15.80
N LEU A 4 -2.69 -9.20 16.63
CA LEU A 4 -1.86 -8.51 17.61
C LEU A 4 -2.12 -9.12 18.99
N LEU A 5 -1.12 -9.78 19.58
CA LEU A 5 -1.14 -10.13 21.00
C LEU A 5 -0.32 -9.08 21.75
N GLN A 6 -1.01 -8.25 22.55
CA GLN A 6 -0.37 -7.24 23.39
C GLN A 6 -0.22 -7.77 24.82
N ARG A 7 1.02 -7.89 25.30
CA ARG A 7 1.32 -8.08 26.72
C ARG A 7 2.47 -7.14 27.10
N ARG A 8 2.25 -6.30 28.11
CA ARG A 8 3.30 -5.47 28.76
C ARG A 8 4.16 -4.63 27.79
N GLY A 9 3.54 -3.94 26.83
CA GLY A 9 4.27 -3.08 25.88
C GLY A 9 5.05 -3.84 24.80
N GLN A 10 4.83 -5.15 24.67
CA GLN A 10 5.36 -5.98 23.59
C GLN A 10 4.24 -6.40 22.65
N VAL A 11 4.55 -6.42 21.36
CA VAL A 11 3.69 -6.82 20.26
C VAL A 11 4.26 -8.10 19.66
N THR A 12 3.44 -9.15 19.62
CA THR A 12 3.73 -10.34 18.83
C THR A 12 2.71 -10.48 17.72
N LYS A 13 3.22 -10.61 16.51
CA LYS A 13 2.48 -10.69 15.25
C LYS A 13 2.68 -12.05 14.63
N LYS A 14 1.59 -12.64 14.16
CA LYS A 14 1.61 -13.92 13.43
C LYS A 14 0.95 -13.79 12.07
N PRO A 15 1.40 -14.55 11.06
CA PRO A 15 0.71 -14.60 9.78
C PRO A 15 -0.67 -15.19 10.02
N GLN A 16 -1.72 -14.40 9.78
CA GLN A 16 -3.08 -14.92 9.77
C GLN A 16 -3.79 -14.49 8.49
N PRO A 17 -4.37 -15.44 7.74
CA PRO A 17 -5.27 -15.09 6.67
C PRO A 17 -6.51 -14.45 7.29
N HIS A 18 -6.89 -13.28 6.78
CA HIS A 18 -8.12 -12.60 7.22
C HIS A 18 -9.34 -13.08 6.42
N HIS A 19 -9.09 -13.80 5.33
CA HIS A 19 -10.11 -14.42 4.48
C HIS A 19 -9.63 -15.81 4.02
N PRO A 20 -10.50 -16.84 3.93
CA PRO A 20 -10.09 -18.19 3.51
C PRO A 20 -9.36 -18.25 2.15
N ALA A 21 -9.72 -17.36 1.22
CA ALA A 21 -9.03 -17.24 -0.08
C ALA A 21 -7.56 -16.76 0.04
N GLU A 22 -7.15 -16.19 1.18
CA GLU A 22 -5.78 -15.72 1.43
C GLU A 22 -4.91 -16.78 2.09
N THR A 23 -5.49 -17.87 2.61
CA THR A 23 -4.75 -18.90 3.35
C THR A 23 -3.62 -19.48 2.51
N TYR A 24 -3.90 -19.84 1.26
CA TYR A 24 -2.88 -20.33 0.32
C TYR A 24 -1.76 -19.30 0.08
N LEU A 25 -2.08 -18.01 0.02
CA LEU A 25 -1.08 -16.95 -0.18
C LEU A 25 -0.15 -16.86 1.03
N VAL A 26 -0.73 -16.84 2.24
CA VAL A 26 0.04 -16.85 3.50
C VAL A 26 0.93 -18.09 3.56
N GLU A 27 0.38 -19.27 3.29
CA GLU A 27 1.13 -20.53 3.30
C GLU A 27 2.28 -20.53 2.28
N ALA A 28 2.04 -20.03 1.06
CA ALA A 28 3.07 -19.93 0.04
C ALA A 28 4.23 -19.01 0.49
N MET A 29 3.90 -17.85 1.04
CA MET A 29 4.89 -16.89 1.53
C MET A 29 5.62 -17.37 2.80
N MET A 30 4.99 -18.22 3.60
CA MET A 30 5.56 -18.78 4.84
C MET A 30 6.29 -20.11 4.64
N ARG A 31 6.34 -20.68 3.41
CA ARG A 31 6.83 -22.04 3.14
C ARG A 31 8.26 -22.33 3.62
N GLY A 32 9.12 -21.32 3.69
CA GLY A 32 10.50 -21.47 4.21
C GLY A 32 10.68 -21.07 5.68
N GLY A 33 9.58 -20.83 6.41
CA GLY A 33 9.57 -20.59 7.85
C GLY A 33 10.39 -19.37 8.29
N ALA A 34 10.96 -19.46 9.50
CA ALA A 34 11.69 -18.36 10.13
C ALA A 34 12.91 -17.89 9.32
N GLY A 35 13.56 -18.78 8.56
CA GLY A 35 14.68 -18.42 7.68
C GLY A 35 14.26 -17.44 6.59
N THR A 36 13.12 -17.69 5.96
CA THR A 36 12.52 -16.78 4.97
C THR A 36 12.18 -15.42 5.57
N VAL A 37 11.55 -15.38 6.74
CA VAL A 37 11.21 -14.12 7.42
C VAL A 37 12.47 -13.34 7.79
N ARG A 38 13.51 -14.01 8.32
CA ARG A 38 14.80 -13.36 8.63
C ARG A 38 15.46 -12.77 7.38
N ARG A 39 15.48 -13.53 6.28
CA ARG A 39 16.00 -13.04 4.99
C ARG A 39 15.25 -11.80 4.52
N TYR A 40 13.92 -11.82 4.58
CA TYR A 40 13.07 -10.69 4.21
C TYR A 40 13.39 -9.45 5.07
N VAL A 41 13.44 -9.60 6.41
CA VAL A 41 13.82 -8.53 7.34
C VAL A 41 15.21 -7.96 7.04
N THR A 42 16.19 -8.81 6.71
CA THR A 42 17.53 -8.36 6.32
C THR A 42 17.51 -7.52 5.06
N LEU A 43 16.76 -7.92 4.02
CA LEU A 43 16.63 -7.16 2.78
C LEU A 43 15.97 -5.80 3.02
N LEU A 44 14.90 -5.75 3.82
CA LEU A 44 14.26 -4.49 4.23
C LEU A 44 15.26 -3.54 4.92
N ARG A 45 16.02 -4.05 5.90
CA ARG A 45 17.04 -3.24 6.59
C ARG A 45 18.14 -2.76 5.65
N ALA A 46 18.59 -3.59 4.72
CA ALA A 46 19.61 -3.25 3.75
C ALA A 46 19.16 -2.12 2.80
N ALA A 47 17.87 -2.06 2.47
CA ALA A 47 17.25 -0.97 1.71
C ALA A 47 16.92 0.27 2.57
N GLY A 48 17.36 0.32 3.83
CA GLY A 48 17.13 1.46 4.72
C GLY A 48 15.70 1.56 5.28
N VAL A 49 14.89 0.50 5.16
CA VAL A 49 13.55 0.49 5.76
C VAL A 49 13.67 0.48 7.28
N HIS A 50 13.00 1.44 7.92
CA HIS A 50 12.97 1.52 9.37
C HIS A 50 11.99 0.49 9.94
N LEU A 51 12.54 -0.47 10.70
CA LEU A 51 11.79 -1.46 11.44
C LEU A 51 11.75 -1.10 12.93
N PRO A 52 10.81 -1.65 13.72
CA PRO A 52 10.81 -1.53 15.17
C PRO A 52 12.15 -1.93 15.76
N ASP A 53 12.57 -1.21 16.79
CA ASP A 53 13.77 -1.54 17.55
C ASP A 53 13.60 -2.91 18.19
N ALA A 54 14.68 -3.70 18.25
CA ALA A 54 14.63 -5.07 18.75
C ALA A 54 13.56 -5.97 18.09
N LEU A 55 13.22 -5.73 16.81
CA LEU A 55 12.40 -6.67 16.04
C LEU A 55 13.12 -8.02 15.90
N GLU A 56 12.43 -9.06 16.34
CA GLU A 56 12.90 -10.45 16.36
C GLU A 56 11.93 -11.38 15.65
N VAL A 57 12.48 -12.37 14.94
CA VAL A 57 11.73 -13.50 14.40
C VAL A 57 11.72 -14.60 15.47
N VAL A 58 10.57 -14.75 16.11
CA VAL A 58 10.34 -15.68 17.22
C VAL A 58 9.46 -16.84 16.78
N HIS A 59 9.29 -17.83 17.66
CA HIS A 59 8.25 -18.83 17.53
C HIS A 59 7.13 -18.50 18.54
N ASP A 60 5.87 -18.69 18.12
CA ASP A 60 4.76 -18.57 19.04
C ASP A 60 4.65 -19.80 19.97
N THR A 61 3.62 -19.83 20.81
CA THR A 61 3.39 -20.93 21.77
C THR A 61 3.14 -22.29 21.10
N ASN A 62 2.78 -22.30 19.81
CA ASN A 62 2.53 -23.50 19.02
C ASN A 62 3.72 -23.87 18.13
N GLY A 63 4.84 -23.13 18.21
CA GLY A 63 6.02 -23.32 17.36
C GLY A 63 5.90 -22.66 15.98
N GLU A 64 4.82 -21.94 15.71
CA GLU A 64 4.63 -21.24 14.44
C GLU A 64 5.49 -19.97 14.37
N VAL A 65 5.88 -19.57 13.16
CA VAL A 65 6.73 -18.39 12.97
C VAL A 65 5.93 -17.13 13.30
N ALA A 66 6.50 -16.30 14.17
CA ALA A 66 5.96 -15.02 14.56
C ALA A 66 7.05 -13.94 14.56
N VAL A 67 6.63 -12.68 14.59
CA VAL A 67 7.54 -11.53 14.74
C VAL A 67 7.16 -10.78 16.00
N GLY A 68 8.14 -10.57 16.87
CA GLY A 68 7.99 -9.84 18.12
C GLY A 68 8.77 -8.52 18.09
N HIS A 69 8.19 -7.45 18.63
CA HIS A 69 8.90 -6.20 18.87
C HIS A 69 8.22 -5.39 20.00
N PRO A 70 8.92 -4.42 20.62
CA PRO A 70 8.30 -3.44 21.52
C PRO A 70 7.22 -2.62 20.80
N TRP A 71 6.24 -2.14 21.54
CA TRP A 71 5.24 -1.21 21.02
C TRP A 71 5.91 0.04 20.43
N VAL A 72 5.46 0.45 19.25
CA VAL A 72 5.93 1.67 18.59
C VAL A 72 4.89 2.76 18.83
N SER A 73 5.25 3.77 19.61
CA SER A 73 4.41 4.94 19.88
C SER A 73 4.44 5.91 18.71
N GLY A 74 3.27 6.44 18.35
CA GLY A 74 3.14 7.42 17.27
C GLY A 74 1.76 7.39 16.62
N ILE A 75 1.64 8.07 15.49
CA ILE A 75 0.40 8.17 14.71
C ILE A 75 0.44 7.14 13.57
N PRO A 76 -0.54 6.21 13.49
CA PRO A 76 -0.66 5.34 12.32
C PRO A 76 -0.79 6.16 11.03
N LEU A 77 -0.07 5.75 9.98
CA LEU A 77 -0.04 6.50 8.72
C LEU A 77 -1.44 6.63 8.09
N LEU A 78 -2.33 5.66 8.34
CA LEU A 78 -3.73 5.73 7.91
C LEU A 78 -4.49 6.91 8.56
N ASP A 79 -4.24 7.17 9.85
CA ASP A 79 -4.88 8.26 10.59
C ASP A 79 -4.26 9.62 10.23
N LEU A 80 -2.95 9.62 9.94
CA LEU A 80 -2.23 10.80 9.47
C LEU A 80 -2.75 11.32 8.12
N ALA A 81 -3.48 10.54 7.35
CA ALA A 81 -4.05 10.97 6.06
C ALA A 81 -5.01 12.17 6.17
N ALA A 82 -5.50 12.49 7.38
CA ALA A 82 -6.25 13.70 7.67
C ALA A 82 -5.38 14.98 7.65
N ASP A 83 -4.06 14.85 7.75
CA ASP A 83 -3.06 15.91 7.65
C ASP A 83 -2.16 15.68 6.40
N PRO A 84 -2.49 16.30 5.25
CA PRO A 84 -1.93 15.88 3.97
C PRO A 84 -0.44 16.13 3.78
N GLU A 85 0.15 17.14 4.42
CA GLU A 85 1.58 17.45 4.28
C GLU A 85 2.48 16.37 4.92
N PRO A 86 2.37 16.06 6.22
CA PRO A 86 3.15 14.98 6.83
C PRO A 86 2.80 13.61 6.25
N PHE A 87 1.53 13.40 5.85
CA PHE A 87 1.15 12.18 5.12
C PHE A 87 1.88 12.04 3.79
N LEU A 88 1.94 13.11 2.98
CA LEU A 88 2.65 13.10 1.71
C LEU A 88 4.14 12.83 1.89
N ALA A 89 4.78 13.46 2.88
CA ALA A 89 6.19 13.22 3.20
C ALA A 89 6.45 11.75 3.56
N ALA A 90 5.60 11.15 4.38
CA ALA A 90 5.68 9.73 4.71
C ALA A 90 5.49 8.84 3.48
N VAL A 91 4.49 9.11 2.63
CA VAL A 91 4.28 8.35 1.37
C VAL A 91 5.48 8.45 0.43
N VAL A 92 6.13 9.63 0.33
CA VAL A 92 7.36 9.80 -0.45
C VAL A 92 8.49 8.92 0.10
N GLN A 93 8.63 8.83 1.43
CA GLN A 93 9.61 7.95 2.05
C GLN A 93 9.31 6.46 1.79
N VAL A 94 8.05 6.03 1.91
CA VAL A 94 7.63 4.65 1.56
C VAL A 94 7.92 4.35 0.10
N ALA A 95 7.67 5.30 -0.81
CA ALA A 95 7.96 5.14 -2.23
C ALA A 95 9.47 5.06 -2.52
N ALA A 96 10.31 5.79 -1.78
CA ALA A 96 11.76 5.66 -1.88
C ALA A 96 12.21 4.26 -1.49
N TRP A 97 11.76 3.74 -0.34
CA TRP A 97 12.02 2.36 0.08
C TRP A 97 11.56 1.33 -0.95
N ALA A 98 10.38 1.52 -1.55
CA ALA A 98 9.88 0.61 -2.59
C ALA A 98 10.80 0.58 -3.81
N ARG A 99 11.38 1.72 -4.21
CA ARG A 99 12.37 1.79 -5.31
C ARG A 99 13.68 1.12 -4.94
N ASP A 100 14.19 1.38 -3.74
CA ASP A 100 15.45 0.80 -3.26
C ASP A 100 15.38 -0.73 -3.13
N LEU A 101 14.17 -1.28 -2.97
CA LEU A 101 13.90 -2.71 -2.93
C LEU A 101 13.69 -3.36 -4.31
N ASP A 102 13.51 -2.60 -5.39
CA ASP A 102 13.04 -3.12 -6.69
C ASP A 102 13.97 -4.19 -7.28
N ASP A 103 15.28 -3.94 -7.19
CA ASP A 103 16.33 -4.85 -7.65
C ASP A 103 16.60 -6.02 -6.69
N THR A 104 15.90 -6.06 -5.56
CA THR A 104 16.00 -7.14 -4.57
C THR A 104 14.85 -8.13 -4.69
N ASP A 105 14.93 -9.22 -3.94
CA ASP A 105 13.82 -10.17 -3.84
C ASP A 105 12.69 -9.69 -2.92
N ALA A 106 12.92 -8.67 -2.08
CA ALA A 106 11.92 -8.21 -1.11
C ALA A 106 11.03 -7.11 -1.69
N ARG A 107 9.79 -7.06 -1.23
CA ARG A 107 8.81 -6.01 -1.55
C ARG A 107 8.18 -5.50 -0.27
N LEU A 108 7.66 -4.27 -0.28
CA LEU A 108 7.08 -3.66 0.91
C LEU A 108 5.56 -3.86 0.92
N ASP A 109 4.99 -4.30 2.04
CA ASP A 109 3.53 -4.28 2.22
C ASP A 109 3.10 -2.82 2.42
N THR A 110 2.52 -2.24 1.37
CA THR A 110 2.12 -0.83 1.32
C THR A 110 0.74 -0.55 1.90
N ASN A 111 0.16 -1.50 2.64
CA ASN A 111 -0.98 -1.20 3.48
C ASN A 111 -0.59 -0.14 4.52
N LEU A 112 -1.16 1.06 4.42
CA LEU A 112 -0.83 2.22 5.26
C LEU A 112 -1.02 1.94 6.76
N ALA A 113 -1.87 0.98 7.13
CA ALA A 113 -2.04 0.56 8.53
C ALA A 113 -0.79 -0.11 9.13
N ASN A 114 0.17 -0.53 8.30
CA ASN A 114 1.42 -1.15 8.74
C ASN A 114 2.49 -0.11 9.10
N PHE A 115 2.23 1.19 8.98
CA PHE A 115 3.22 2.24 9.21
C PHE A 115 2.79 3.15 10.35
N VAL A 116 3.76 3.58 11.15
CA VAL A 116 3.59 4.53 12.24
C VAL A 116 4.61 5.64 12.06
N VAL A 117 4.16 6.89 12.12
CA VAL A 117 5.03 8.06 12.28
C VAL A 117 5.23 8.26 13.78
N CYS A 118 6.43 8.00 14.25
CA CYS A 118 6.82 8.10 15.66
C CYS A 118 6.83 9.56 16.12
N ASP A 119 6.80 9.78 17.43
CA ASP A 119 6.80 11.13 18.03
C ASP A 119 8.06 11.95 17.68
N ASP A 120 9.17 11.27 17.34
CA ASP A 120 10.42 11.87 16.86
C ASP A 120 10.42 12.16 15.34
N GLY A 121 9.31 11.90 14.65
CA GLY A 121 9.12 12.09 13.21
C GLY A 121 9.59 10.92 12.34
N ARG A 122 10.17 9.84 12.90
CA ARG A 122 10.56 8.66 12.11
C ARG A 122 9.34 7.87 11.65
N LEU A 123 9.26 7.61 10.36
CA LEU A 123 8.39 6.58 9.82
C LEU A 123 8.96 5.19 10.11
N VAL A 124 8.15 4.28 10.63
CA VAL A 124 8.50 2.87 10.94
C VAL A 124 7.45 1.94 10.37
N THR A 125 7.86 0.84 9.72
CA THR A 125 6.95 -0.24 9.33
C THR A 125 6.83 -1.27 10.45
N VAL A 126 5.66 -1.31 11.10
CA VAL A 126 5.38 -2.16 12.26
C VAL A 126 4.85 -3.54 11.88
N ASP A 127 4.68 -3.84 10.59
CA ASP A 127 4.29 -5.17 10.11
C ASP A 127 5.19 -5.64 8.98
N VAL A 128 5.76 -6.83 9.14
CA VAL A 128 6.64 -7.46 8.17
C VAL A 128 6.15 -8.87 7.81
N LEU A 129 4.89 -9.19 8.14
CA LEU A 129 4.28 -10.48 7.86
C LEU A 129 3.01 -10.37 6.99
N PRO A 130 2.82 -11.30 6.04
CA PRO A 130 3.77 -12.32 5.59
C PRO A 130 4.98 -11.70 4.85
N PRO A 131 6.11 -12.43 4.72
CA PRO A 131 7.26 -11.92 3.97
C PRO A 131 6.94 -11.85 2.48
N LEU A 132 7.01 -10.65 1.90
CA LEU A 132 6.77 -10.43 0.48
C LEU A 132 8.09 -10.61 -0.30
N LEU A 133 8.37 -11.85 -0.69
CA LEU A 133 9.52 -12.19 -1.52
C LEU A 133 9.08 -12.59 -2.93
N THR A 134 9.65 -11.99 -3.97
CA THR A 134 9.28 -12.25 -5.37
C THR A 134 9.50 -13.70 -5.78
N SER A 135 10.52 -14.36 -5.22
CA SER A 135 10.81 -15.79 -5.40
C SER A 135 9.75 -16.72 -4.80
N LEU A 136 8.90 -16.19 -3.90
CA LEU A 136 7.78 -16.89 -3.28
C LEU A 136 6.42 -16.34 -3.75
N ARG A 137 6.41 -15.49 -4.79
CA ARG A 137 5.19 -14.90 -5.34
C ARG A 137 4.22 -16.00 -5.76
N PRO A 138 3.03 -16.08 -5.14
CA PRO A 138 2.03 -17.05 -5.53
C PRO A 138 1.40 -16.67 -6.88
N THR A 139 0.93 -17.66 -7.64
CA THR A 139 0.20 -17.38 -8.88
C THR A 139 -1.24 -16.98 -8.54
N PRO A 140 -1.72 -15.79 -8.97
CA PRO A 140 -3.08 -15.35 -8.70
C PRO A 140 -4.10 -16.18 -9.50
N ARG A 141 -5.25 -16.49 -8.89
CA ARG A 141 -6.30 -17.36 -9.45
C ARG A 141 -7.58 -16.63 -9.80
N ASN A 142 -7.72 -15.38 -9.37
CA ASN A 142 -8.91 -14.57 -9.58
C ASN A 142 -8.55 -13.07 -9.65
N CYS A 143 -9.49 -12.23 -10.08
CA CYS A 143 -9.19 -10.80 -10.32
C CYS A 143 -8.75 -10.05 -9.05
N ARG A 144 -9.29 -10.41 -7.87
CA ARG A 144 -8.85 -9.83 -6.59
C ARG A 144 -7.40 -10.18 -6.30
N GLU A 145 -7.04 -11.45 -6.46
CA GLU A 145 -5.68 -11.92 -6.27
C GLU A 145 -4.73 -11.25 -7.27
N VAL A 146 -5.13 -11.05 -8.53
CA VAL A 146 -4.33 -10.30 -9.52
C VAL A 146 -4.04 -8.87 -9.04
N LEU A 147 -5.03 -8.18 -8.48
CA LEU A 147 -4.83 -6.82 -7.95
C LEU A 147 -3.94 -6.79 -6.71
N PHE A 148 -4.14 -7.74 -5.79
CA PHE A 148 -3.34 -7.84 -4.57
C PHE A 148 -1.89 -8.23 -4.91
N ASP A 149 -1.71 -9.22 -5.77
CA ASP A 149 -0.42 -9.66 -6.28
C ASP A 149 0.35 -8.52 -6.95
N ALA A 150 -0.28 -7.78 -7.86
CA ALA A 150 0.35 -6.62 -8.49
C ALA A 150 0.72 -5.54 -7.47
N LEU A 151 -0.16 -5.24 -6.50
CA LEU A 151 0.12 -4.27 -5.44
C LEU A 151 1.30 -4.66 -4.54
N CYS A 152 1.44 -5.96 -4.25
CA CYS A 152 2.46 -6.49 -3.36
C CYS A 152 3.80 -6.72 -4.07
N PHE A 153 3.82 -7.06 -5.35
CA PHE A 153 5.03 -7.55 -6.03
C PHE A 153 5.51 -6.70 -7.20
N ASP A 154 4.63 -5.93 -7.84
CA ASP A 154 5.01 -5.11 -9.00
C ASP A 154 5.29 -3.67 -8.54
N THR A 155 6.57 -3.34 -8.32
CA THR A 155 6.99 -2.02 -7.82
C THR A 155 6.37 -0.85 -8.58
N PRO A 156 6.27 -0.84 -9.93
CA PRO A 156 5.58 0.23 -10.63
C PRO A 156 4.12 0.41 -10.21
N VAL A 157 3.39 -0.69 -9.98
CA VAL A 157 2.01 -0.69 -9.51
C VAL A 157 1.92 -0.21 -8.07
N THR A 158 2.83 -0.66 -7.21
CA THR A 158 2.96 -0.18 -5.83
C THR A 158 3.16 1.34 -5.77
N LEU A 159 4.04 1.88 -6.62
CA LEU A 159 4.28 3.32 -6.72
C LEU A 159 3.05 4.10 -7.21
N CYS A 160 2.30 3.57 -8.19
CA CYS A 160 0.99 4.12 -8.55
C CYS A 160 -0.01 4.07 -7.38
N ALA A 161 -0.01 2.99 -6.59
CA ALA A 161 -0.90 2.89 -5.45
C ALA A 161 -0.62 3.98 -4.41
N LEU A 162 0.65 4.15 -4.04
CA LEU A 162 1.13 5.18 -3.13
C LEU A 162 0.80 6.59 -3.63
N ALA A 163 1.09 6.88 -4.90
CA ALA A 163 0.72 8.15 -5.54
C ALA A 163 -0.79 8.40 -5.47
N GLY A 164 -1.59 7.39 -5.77
CA GLY A 164 -3.06 7.46 -5.65
C GLY A 164 -3.53 7.71 -4.22
N TYR A 165 -2.91 7.10 -3.20
CA TYR A 165 -3.26 7.35 -1.79
C TYR A 165 -2.96 8.80 -1.38
N ALA A 166 -1.77 9.30 -1.72
CA ALA A 166 -1.38 10.69 -1.50
C ALA A 166 -2.35 11.66 -2.22
N GLY A 167 -2.63 11.41 -3.50
CA GLY A 167 -3.55 12.21 -4.28
C GLY A 167 -4.97 12.20 -3.70
N ARG A 168 -5.47 11.03 -3.26
CA ARG A 168 -6.77 10.94 -2.60
C ARG A 168 -6.81 11.73 -1.30
N ALA A 169 -5.80 11.62 -0.43
CA ALA A 169 -5.74 12.36 0.83
C ALA A 169 -5.83 13.87 0.61
N LEU A 170 -5.03 14.39 -0.34
CA LEU A 170 -5.07 15.79 -0.76
C LEU A 170 -6.45 16.21 -1.30
N LEU A 171 -7.07 15.36 -2.12
CA LEU A 171 -8.42 15.61 -2.62
C LEU A 171 -9.47 15.50 -1.52
N THR A 172 -9.30 14.73 -0.46
CA THR A 172 -10.31 14.57 0.60
C THR A 172 -10.26 15.66 1.67
N GLY A 173 -9.10 16.27 1.94
CA GLY A 173 -8.90 17.25 3.01
C GLY A 173 -9.63 18.60 2.86
N GLY A 174 -10.53 18.73 1.89
CA GLY A 174 -11.49 19.84 1.77
C GLY A 174 -11.06 20.98 0.82
N PRO A 175 -12.00 21.85 0.42
CA PRO A 175 -11.73 22.99 -0.46
C PRO A 175 -10.84 24.06 0.21
N ASP A 176 -10.76 24.09 1.54
CA ASP A 176 -9.92 25.05 2.28
C ASP A 176 -8.42 24.74 2.17
N LEU A 177 -8.01 23.53 1.77
CA LEU A 177 -6.62 23.25 1.39
C LEU A 177 -6.22 23.90 0.06
N ALA A 178 -7.20 24.24 -0.79
CA ALA A 178 -6.96 25.08 -1.96
C ALA A 178 -6.90 26.59 -1.60
N HIS A 179 -7.30 26.97 -0.38
CA HIS A 179 -7.42 28.37 0.08
C HIS A 179 -6.60 28.68 1.36
N GLY A 180 -5.92 27.70 1.94
CA GLY A 180 -4.97 27.85 3.05
C GLY A 180 -3.73 28.65 2.60
N PRO A 181 -2.88 29.12 3.54
CA PRO A 181 -1.86 30.12 3.25
C PRO A 181 -0.96 29.72 2.07
N ALA A 182 -1.21 30.41 0.95
CA ALA A 182 -0.42 30.51 -0.27
C ALA A 182 0.10 29.20 -0.93
N GLY A 183 -0.64 28.68 -1.91
CA GLY A 183 -0.09 28.21 -3.20
C GLY A 183 0.77 26.94 -3.23
N TRP A 184 1.13 26.34 -2.09
CA TRP A 184 2.00 25.15 -2.02
C TRP A 184 1.28 23.87 -2.50
N LEU A 185 -0.02 23.75 -2.23
CA LEU A 185 -0.78 22.49 -2.37
C LEU A 185 -1.28 22.18 -3.78
N THR A 186 -1.44 23.15 -4.68
CA THR A 186 -2.00 22.86 -6.02
C THR A 186 -0.93 22.55 -7.06
N GLY A 187 0.23 23.20 -7.01
CA GLY A 187 1.33 22.98 -7.95
C GLY A 187 2.35 21.93 -7.49
N ARG A 188 2.92 22.12 -6.29
CA ARG A 188 3.99 21.25 -5.80
C ARG A 188 3.47 19.87 -5.39
N ALA A 189 2.35 19.79 -4.67
CA ALA A 189 1.80 18.50 -4.28
C ALA A 189 1.32 17.68 -5.48
N ALA A 190 0.71 18.32 -6.49
CA ALA A 190 0.38 17.67 -7.75
C ALA A 190 1.63 17.12 -8.48
N ALA A 191 2.71 17.91 -8.53
CA ALA A 191 3.98 17.47 -9.12
C ALA A 191 4.61 16.30 -8.34
N VAL A 192 4.55 16.32 -7.01
CA VAL A 192 5.02 15.19 -6.18
C VAL A 192 4.20 13.94 -6.46
N VAL A 193 2.86 14.02 -6.43
CA VAL A 193 1.97 12.88 -6.73
C VAL A 193 2.25 12.33 -8.13
N ALA A 194 2.39 13.20 -9.14
CA ALA A 194 2.71 12.78 -10.50
C ALA A 194 4.11 12.12 -10.58
N GLY A 195 5.11 12.69 -9.90
CA GLY A 195 6.49 12.17 -9.89
C GLY A 195 6.68 10.88 -9.09
N LEU A 196 5.74 10.52 -8.21
CA LEU A 196 5.77 9.23 -7.52
C LEU A 196 5.49 8.06 -8.47
N CYS A 197 4.59 8.27 -9.44
CA CYS A 197 4.20 7.26 -10.40
C CYS A 197 5.21 7.20 -11.58
N PRO A 198 5.77 6.03 -11.91
CA PRO A 198 6.75 5.91 -12.99
C PRO A 198 6.14 6.08 -14.40
N GLY A 199 4.80 6.08 -14.50
CA GLY A 199 4.08 6.06 -15.77
C GLY A 199 4.02 4.66 -16.37
N HIS A 200 3.07 4.44 -17.28
CA HIS A 200 2.87 3.15 -17.93
C HIS A 200 2.53 3.34 -19.41
N GLY A 201 3.01 2.40 -20.24
CA GLY A 201 2.61 2.33 -21.64
C GLY A 201 1.18 1.80 -21.82
N PRO A 202 0.61 1.95 -23.03
CA PRO A 202 -0.69 1.36 -23.35
C PRO A 202 -0.62 -0.18 -23.29
N GLY A 203 -1.65 -0.82 -22.70
CA GLY A 203 -1.76 -2.28 -22.65
C GLY A 203 -1.28 -2.94 -21.35
N GLY A 204 -1.13 -2.18 -20.26
CA GLY A 204 -0.89 -2.75 -18.93
C GLY A 204 -2.02 -3.68 -18.47
N GLY A 205 -1.68 -4.75 -17.76
CA GLY A 205 -2.67 -5.68 -17.17
C GLY A 205 -3.56 -5.02 -16.10
N LEU A 206 -4.52 -5.78 -15.59
CA LEU A 206 -5.54 -5.30 -14.64
C LEU A 206 -4.96 -4.46 -13.49
N GLY A 207 -3.87 -4.91 -12.84
CA GLY A 207 -3.22 -4.16 -11.76
C GLY A 207 -2.70 -2.80 -12.21
N VAL A 208 -1.92 -2.75 -13.30
CA VAL A 208 -1.39 -1.49 -13.84
C VAL A 208 -2.52 -0.50 -14.11
N TRP A 209 -3.52 -0.90 -14.89
CA TRP A 209 -4.66 -0.05 -15.20
C TRP A 209 -5.37 0.46 -13.93
N TRP A 210 -5.69 -0.46 -13.01
CA TRP A 210 -6.44 -0.16 -11.79
C TRP A 210 -5.79 0.91 -10.93
N PHE A 211 -4.48 0.80 -10.71
CA PHE A 211 -3.75 1.70 -9.82
C PHE A 211 -3.28 2.98 -10.55
N HIS A 212 -2.90 2.86 -11.82
CA HIS A 212 -2.44 4.00 -12.62
C HIS A 212 -3.59 4.97 -12.94
N ALA A 213 -4.77 4.48 -13.32
CA ALA A 213 -5.93 5.33 -13.62
C ALA A 213 -6.30 6.23 -12.44
N ARG A 214 -6.20 5.72 -11.21
CA ARG A 214 -6.42 6.51 -9.97
C ARG A 214 -5.40 7.62 -9.80
N THR A 215 -4.13 7.34 -10.10
CA THR A 215 -3.08 8.34 -10.04
C THR A 215 -3.29 9.44 -11.07
N VAL A 216 -3.60 9.07 -12.31
CA VAL A 216 -3.87 10.03 -13.38
C VAL A 216 -5.10 10.87 -13.05
N ALA A 217 -6.18 10.27 -12.54
CA ALA A 217 -7.36 11.01 -12.10
C ALA A 217 -7.04 11.99 -10.97
N ALA A 218 -6.27 11.55 -9.97
CA ALA A 218 -5.86 12.41 -8.87
C ALA A 218 -5.01 13.58 -9.34
N ALA A 219 -4.00 13.33 -10.18
CA ALA A 219 -3.13 14.36 -10.73
C ALA A 219 -3.92 15.37 -11.58
N ARG A 220 -4.83 14.89 -12.45
CA ARG A 220 -5.70 15.76 -13.25
C ARG A 220 -6.62 16.62 -12.40
N ALA A 221 -7.19 16.05 -11.34
CA ALA A 221 -8.07 16.77 -10.42
C ALA A 221 -7.32 17.82 -9.59
N LEU A 222 -6.13 17.48 -9.08
CA LEU A 222 -5.26 18.42 -8.38
C LEU A 222 -4.77 19.56 -9.30
N ALA A 223 -4.55 19.27 -10.58
CA ALA A 223 -4.22 20.26 -11.60
C ALA A 223 -5.43 21.06 -12.14
N GLY A 224 -6.65 20.78 -11.66
CA GLY A 224 -7.87 21.48 -12.11
C GLY A 224 -8.37 21.10 -13.51
N THR A 225 -7.83 20.05 -14.12
CA THR A 225 -8.22 19.55 -15.46
C THR A 225 -9.24 18.41 -15.43
N MET A 226 -9.70 18.05 -14.23
CA MET A 226 -10.78 17.10 -13.96
C MET A 226 -11.52 17.55 -12.70
N PRO A 227 -12.86 17.47 -12.62
CA PRO A 227 -13.60 17.72 -11.39
C PRO A 227 -13.18 16.75 -10.26
N ARG A 228 -13.00 17.29 -9.05
CA ARG A 228 -12.68 16.53 -7.83
C ARG A 228 -13.60 15.32 -7.63
N ASP A 229 -14.91 15.51 -7.77
CA ASP A 229 -15.90 14.46 -7.52
C ASP A 229 -15.80 13.30 -8.51
N GLN A 230 -15.37 13.56 -9.75
CA GLN A 230 -15.14 12.51 -10.75
C GLN A 230 -13.93 11.64 -10.37
N ALA A 231 -12.84 12.28 -9.91
CA ALA A 231 -11.69 11.55 -9.41
C ALA A 231 -12.05 10.72 -8.18
N LEU A 232 -12.78 11.29 -7.22
CA LEU A 232 -13.24 10.55 -6.02
C LEU A 232 -14.22 9.42 -6.36
N ALA A 233 -15.09 9.59 -7.35
CA ALA A 233 -15.96 8.52 -7.85
C ALA A 233 -15.16 7.36 -8.45
N LEU A 234 -14.07 7.66 -9.17
CA LEU A 234 -13.15 6.63 -9.65
C LEU A 234 -12.46 5.91 -8.49
N PHE A 235 -11.98 6.62 -7.46
CA PHE A 235 -11.41 5.98 -6.28
C PHE A 235 -12.41 5.04 -5.59
N ALA A 236 -13.69 5.43 -5.52
CA ALA A 236 -14.74 4.59 -4.96
C ALA A 236 -14.99 3.34 -5.81
N SER A 237 -15.05 3.47 -7.15
CA SER A 237 -15.27 2.34 -8.06
C SER A 237 -14.07 1.39 -8.13
N THR A 238 -12.87 1.89 -7.86
CA THR A 238 -11.61 1.14 -7.85
C THR A 238 -11.12 0.76 -6.44
N SER A 239 -12.04 0.65 -5.49
CA SER A 239 -11.73 0.22 -4.13
C SER A 239 -11.43 -1.28 -4.06
N VAL A 240 -10.19 -1.64 -3.72
CA VAL A 240 -9.80 -3.05 -3.49
C VAL A 240 -10.55 -3.64 -2.29
N LEU A 241 -10.87 -2.82 -1.29
CA LEU A 241 -11.69 -3.24 -0.14
C LEU A 241 -13.10 -3.63 -0.59
N ALA A 242 -13.69 -2.91 -1.53
CA ALA A 242 -15.02 -3.22 -2.05
C ALA A 242 -15.05 -4.54 -2.86
N LEU A 243 -13.90 -5.01 -3.35
CA LEU A 243 -13.79 -6.32 -4.02
C LEU A 243 -13.57 -7.46 -3.03
N ARG A 244 -13.02 -7.18 -1.84
CA ARG A 244 -12.60 -8.21 -0.87
C ARG A 244 -13.74 -9.19 -0.56
N ASP A 245 -14.91 -8.64 -0.21
CA ASP A 245 -16.02 -9.41 0.36
C ASP A 245 -17.03 -9.87 -0.72
N ALA A 246 -16.83 -9.50 -1.99
CA ALA A 246 -17.70 -9.86 -3.11
C ALA A 246 -17.36 -11.24 -3.70
N ALA A 247 -18.34 -11.93 -4.30
CA ALA A 247 -18.11 -13.16 -5.06
C ALA A 247 -17.45 -12.86 -6.43
N GLU A 248 -16.77 -13.84 -7.05
CA GLU A 248 -16.01 -13.59 -8.29
C GLU A 248 -16.83 -12.99 -9.45
N PRO A 249 -18.07 -13.45 -9.75
CA PRO A 249 -18.87 -12.81 -10.79
C PRO A 249 -19.18 -11.34 -10.48
N GLU A 250 -19.44 -11.02 -9.22
CA GLU A 250 -19.68 -9.64 -8.78
C GLU A 250 -18.40 -8.79 -8.87
N ARG A 251 -17.24 -9.35 -8.50
CA ARG A 251 -15.94 -8.67 -8.66
C ARG A 251 -15.68 -8.34 -10.12
N GLN A 252 -15.90 -9.28 -11.03
CA GLN A 252 -15.74 -9.07 -12.48
C GLN A 252 -16.67 -7.97 -13.00
N ALA A 253 -17.94 -7.96 -12.57
CA ALA A 253 -18.88 -6.89 -12.93
C ALA A 253 -18.42 -5.52 -12.42
N ARG A 254 -17.92 -5.44 -11.17
CA ARG A 254 -17.35 -4.21 -10.59
C ARG A 254 -16.12 -3.74 -11.35
N VAL A 255 -15.23 -4.66 -11.73
CA VAL A 255 -14.04 -4.37 -12.55
C VAL A 255 -14.44 -3.77 -13.90
N ALA A 256 -15.40 -4.39 -14.59
CA ALA A 256 -15.89 -3.90 -15.88
C ALA A 256 -16.57 -2.52 -15.77
N ALA A 257 -17.34 -2.29 -14.71
CA ALA A 257 -17.97 -0.99 -14.45
C ALA A 257 -16.93 0.11 -14.16
N ALA A 258 -15.90 -0.20 -13.37
CA ALA A 258 -14.79 0.71 -13.10
C ALA A 258 -14.01 1.04 -14.39
N HIS A 259 -13.76 0.05 -15.23
CA HIS A 259 -13.12 0.25 -16.54
C HIS A 259 -13.95 1.16 -17.45
N THR A 260 -15.26 0.93 -17.52
CA THR A 260 -16.19 1.78 -18.27
C THR A 260 -16.20 3.22 -17.75
N LEU A 261 -16.14 3.42 -16.43
CA LEU A 261 -16.01 4.76 -15.86
C LEU A 261 -14.68 5.42 -16.26
N ALA A 262 -13.55 4.73 -16.13
CA ALA A 262 -12.24 5.26 -16.49
C ALA A 262 -12.19 5.68 -17.97
N THR A 263 -12.68 4.84 -18.89
CA THR A 263 -12.75 5.17 -20.31
C THR A 263 -13.60 6.41 -20.57
N ARG A 264 -14.78 6.55 -19.93
CA ARG A 264 -15.63 7.75 -20.06
C ARG A 264 -14.95 9.03 -19.56
N LEU A 265 -14.06 8.91 -18.57
CA LEU A 265 -13.29 10.04 -18.03
C LEU A 265 -12.03 10.35 -18.86
N GLY A 266 -11.76 9.60 -19.94
CA GLY A 266 -10.56 9.74 -20.75
C GLY A 266 -9.29 9.41 -19.98
N LEU A 267 -9.35 8.39 -19.12
CA LEU A 267 -8.21 7.86 -18.37
C LEU A 267 -7.62 6.64 -19.09
N PRO A 268 -6.33 6.32 -18.86
CA PRO A 268 -5.70 5.15 -19.43
C PRO A 268 -6.38 3.84 -19.02
#